data_AF-A0A699ZV61-F1
#
_entry.id   AF-A0A699ZV61-F1
#
_cell.length_a   1.000
_cell.length_b   1.000
_cell.length_c   1.000
_cell.angle_alpha   90.00
_cell.angle_beta   90.00
_cell.angle_gamma   90.00
#
_symmetry.space_group_name_H-M   'P 1'
#
loop_
_entity.id
_entity.type
_entity.pdbx_description
1 polymer ?
#
loop_
_entity_poly.entity_id
_entity_poly.type
_entity_poly.pdbx_seq_one_letter_code
_entity_poly.pdbx_strand_id
1 'polypeptide(L)'
;MVRLKDEPVLLALAQKVADYLARTNDTKNLPRAVYDAMRKLTLMQQQEAAAGGEEEDTVDEPDEKVEVKVPADYVMGENCHSVMHGLVTTIFKHGDERTKARAMLCSIYHKAIHGDFYGARDLLLMSHLQDSIAHMDISTQILYNRALAQLGLAAFRSGLITESHSCLAELYGSGHIKELLAQGVAMGKYQEKTPEQELLEKRRQMPFHMHISLELLESVCLICAMLLEVPTMAADPLNPKKRIISKSFHRILDTYNRQMFTGPPENVRDHVMSATRSLMRGDWRKAYAYVTALTVWGLVPSKEALLAMLREKLQAEALRTYLFTYSP
;
A
#
# COMPACT_ATOMS: atom_id res chain seq x y z
N MET A 1 -21.21 -0.52 10.04
CA MET A 1 -21.28 0.76 9.30
C MET A 1 -21.80 1.95 10.13
N VAL A 2 -22.66 1.76 11.15
CA VAL A 2 -23.25 2.88 11.93
C VAL A 2 -22.19 3.82 12.56
N ARG A 3 -21.12 3.29 13.16
CA ARG A 3 -20.04 4.12 13.75
C ARG A 3 -19.14 4.84 12.74
N LEU A 4 -19.10 4.42 11.47
CA LEU A 4 -18.36 5.16 10.43
C LEU A 4 -19.10 6.45 10.03
N LYS A 5 -20.43 6.50 10.22
CA LYS A 5 -21.23 7.70 9.93
C LYS A 5 -20.87 8.88 10.85
N ASP A 6 -20.20 8.63 11.97
CA ASP A 6 -19.72 9.66 12.91
C ASP A 6 -18.34 10.24 12.54
N GLU A 7 -17.59 9.61 11.63
CA GLU A 7 -16.28 10.11 11.15
C GLU A 7 -16.33 11.50 10.51
N PRO A 8 -17.28 11.84 9.61
CA PRO A 8 -17.40 13.20 9.06
C PRO A 8 -17.62 14.25 10.16
N VAL A 9 -18.35 13.92 11.20
CA VAL A 9 -18.65 14.84 12.31
C VAL A 9 -17.40 15.08 13.15
N LEU A 10 -16.62 14.03 13.38
CA LEU A 10 -15.30 14.12 14.02
C LEU A 10 -14.27 14.89 13.18
N LEU A 11 -14.44 14.95 11.87
CA LEU A 11 -13.59 15.73 10.97
C LEU A 11 -14.00 17.21 10.98
N ALA A 12 -15.30 17.50 10.89
CA ALA A 12 -15.84 18.84 11.04
C ALA A 12 -15.46 19.47 12.39
N LEU A 13 -15.49 18.70 13.47
CA LEU A 13 -15.07 19.17 14.79
C LEU A 13 -13.56 19.43 14.83
N ALA A 14 -12.74 18.58 14.21
CA ALA A 14 -11.29 18.78 14.14
C ALA A 14 -10.91 20.04 13.35
N GLN A 15 -11.62 20.33 12.25
CA GLN A 15 -11.43 21.58 11.49
C GLN A 15 -11.84 22.81 12.31
N LYS A 16 -13.00 22.78 12.99
CA LYS A 16 -13.40 23.89 13.88
C LYS A 16 -12.43 24.14 15.02
N VAL A 17 -11.85 23.08 15.59
CA VAL A 17 -10.80 23.18 16.59
C VAL A 17 -9.51 23.76 15.99
N ALA A 18 -9.13 23.35 14.78
CA ALA A 18 -7.98 23.91 14.07
C ALA A 18 -8.18 25.41 13.76
N ASP A 19 -9.36 25.82 13.30
CA ASP A 19 -9.70 27.22 13.02
C ASP A 19 -9.74 28.06 14.29
N TYR A 20 -10.26 27.50 15.38
CA TYR A 20 -10.25 28.15 16.69
C TYR A 20 -8.82 28.34 17.22
N LEU A 21 -7.99 27.29 17.15
CA LEU A 21 -6.60 27.33 17.58
C LEU A 21 -5.74 28.26 16.71
N ALA A 22 -6.06 28.37 15.41
CA ALA A 22 -5.42 29.34 14.51
C ALA A 22 -5.80 30.79 14.88
N ARG A 23 -7.03 31.02 15.37
CA ARG A 23 -7.48 32.35 15.86
C ARG A 23 -6.90 32.71 17.22
N THR A 24 -6.69 31.73 18.11
CA THR A 24 -6.14 31.95 19.45
C THR A 24 -4.61 31.90 19.52
N ASN A 25 -3.92 31.60 18.41
CA ASN A 25 -2.45 31.56 18.31
C ASN A 25 -1.79 30.56 19.26
N ASP A 26 -2.49 29.49 19.64
CA ASP A 26 -1.98 28.50 20.59
C ASP A 26 -1.12 27.43 19.87
N THR A 27 0.18 27.73 19.77
CA THR A 27 1.16 27.05 18.90
C THR A 27 1.45 25.59 19.27
N LYS A 28 1.16 25.16 20.50
CA LYS A 28 1.49 23.81 20.99
C LYS A 28 0.46 22.74 20.64
N ASN A 29 -0.82 23.09 20.58
CA ASN A 29 -1.91 22.12 20.36
C ASN A 29 -2.41 22.07 18.91
N LEU A 30 -2.15 23.12 18.14
CA LEU A 30 -2.47 23.23 16.72
C LEU A 30 -1.93 22.06 15.86
N PRO A 31 -0.66 21.61 16.02
CA PRO A 31 -0.11 20.54 15.17
C PRO A 31 -0.81 19.19 15.40
N ARG A 32 -1.27 18.93 16.62
CA ARG A 32 -1.93 17.68 16.99
C ARG A 32 -3.35 17.62 16.45
N ALA A 33 -4.11 18.70 16.58
CA ALA A 33 -5.45 18.81 16.01
C ALA A 33 -5.43 18.75 14.47
N VAL A 34 -4.47 19.43 13.85
CA VAL A 34 -4.26 19.41 12.39
C VAL A 34 -3.83 18.02 11.91
N TYR A 35 -2.96 17.33 12.65
CA TYR A 35 -2.59 15.95 12.34
C TYR A 35 -3.79 15.00 12.39
N ASP A 36 -4.65 15.13 13.40
CA ASP A 36 -5.86 14.33 13.51
C ASP A 36 -6.85 14.63 12.38
N ALA A 37 -6.93 15.88 11.91
CA ALA A 37 -7.71 16.26 10.73
C ALA A 37 -7.11 15.71 9.42
N MET A 38 -5.78 15.83 9.22
CA MET A 38 -5.08 15.27 8.05
C MET A 38 -5.22 13.75 7.97
N ARG A 39 -5.10 13.07 9.11
CA ARG A 39 -5.31 11.62 9.20
C ARG A 39 -6.72 11.24 8.78
N LYS A 40 -7.75 11.96 9.23
CA LYS A 40 -9.14 11.69 8.83
C LYS A 40 -9.43 12.01 7.36
N LEU A 41 -8.84 13.08 6.82
CA LEU A 41 -8.96 13.44 5.39
C LEU A 41 -8.33 12.38 4.47
N THR A 42 -7.13 11.91 4.82
CA THR A 42 -6.48 10.81 4.09
C THR A 42 -7.26 9.50 4.19
N LEU A 43 -8.02 9.29 5.27
CA LEU A 43 -8.90 8.13 5.43
C LEU A 43 -10.16 8.21 4.58
N MET A 44 -10.82 9.36 4.52
CA MET A 44 -11.99 9.55 3.66
C MET A 44 -11.64 9.34 2.19
N GLN A 45 -10.48 9.82 1.74
CA GLN A 45 -10.05 9.59 0.36
C GLN A 45 -9.66 8.14 0.09
N GLN A 46 -9.13 7.42 1.09
CA GLN A 46 -8.93 5.98 0.96
C GLN A 46 -10.27 5.24 0.83
N GLN A 47 -11.32 5.71 1.52
CA GLN A 47 -12.68 5.18 1.39
C GLN A 47 -13.29 5.53 0.02
N GLU A 48 -13.16 6.76 -0.47
CA GLU A 48 -13.63 7.15 -1.81
C GLU A 48 -12.90 6.36 -2.91
N ALA A 49 -11.58 6.16 -2.78
CA ALA A 49 -10.80 5.35 -3.71
C ALA A 49 -11.13 3.85 -3.65
N ALA A 50 -11.60 3.34 -2.50
CA ALA A 50 -12.06 1.96 -2.35
C ALA A 50 -13.52 1.77 -2.82
N ALA A 51 -14.38 2.74 -2.53
CA ALA A 51 -15.79 2.76 -2.94
C ALA A 51 -15.95 2.97 -4.45
N GLY A 52 -15.02 3.67 -5.11
CA GLY A 52 -14.97 3.75 -6.58
C GLY A 52 -14.64 2.42 -7.29
N GLY A 53 -14.38 1.33 -6.56
CA GLY A 53 -14.21 -0.03 -7.08
C GLY A 53 -15.41 -0.95 -6.87
N GLU A 54 -16.41 -0.53 -6.09
CA GLU A 54 -17.67 -1.24 -5.90
C GLU A 54 -18.75 -0.54 -6.75
N GLU A 55 -18.93 -0.99 -8.00
CA GLU A 55 -20.15 -0.67 -8.74
C GLU A 55 -21.36 -1.22 -7.97
N GLU A 56 -22.41 -0.41 -7.98
CA GLU A 56 -23.68 -0.52 -7.27
C GLU A 56 -24.28 -1.93 -7.28
N ASP A 57 -24.40 -2.55 -6.11
CA ASP A 57 -25.48 -3.49 -5.83
C ASP A 57 -26.31 -2.93 -4.68
N THR A 58 -27.29 -2.12 -5.07
CA THR A 58 -28.39 -1.67 -4.22
C THR A 58 -29.25 -2.88 -3.86
N VAL A 59 -29.27 -3.25 -2.58
CA VAL A 59 -30.42 -3.93 -1.98
C VAL A 59 -30.91 -3.06 -0.83
N ASP A 60 -32.04 -2.40 -1.09
CA ASP A 60 -32.86 -1.69 -0.13
C ASP A 60 -33.26 -2.60 1.05
N GLU A 61 -32.91 -2.19 2.28
CA GLU A 61 -33.82 -2.35 3.42
C GLU A 61 -33.81 -1.07 4.29
N PRO A 62 -34.98 -0.62 4.79
CA PRO A 62 -35.18 0.70 5.37
C PRO A 62 -34.92 0.77 6.89
N ASP A 63 -34.63 2.00 7.34
CA ASP A 63 -34.72 2.55 8.72
C ASP A 63 -33.68 2.05 9.75
N GLU A 64 -32.97 2.88 10.53
CA GLU A 64 -33.26 4.22 11.05
C GLU A 64 -32.18 5.25 10.67
N LYS A 65 -32.62 6.40 10.16
CA LYS A 65 -31.79 7.60 10.04
C LYS A 65 -31.62 8.23 11.42
N VAL A 66 -30.57 7.84 12.14
CA VAL A 66 -30.03 8.71 13.19
C VAL A 66 -29.42 9.92 12.48
N GLU A 67 -30.16 11.02 12.44
CA GLU A 67 -29.71 12.31 11.93
C GLU A 67 -28.56 12.83 12.80
N VAL A 68 -27.33 12.50 12.41
CA VAL A 68 -26.17 13.22 12.93
C VAL A 68 -26.17 14.59 12.26
N LYS A 69 -26.59 15.63 12.99
CA LYS A 69 -26.51 17.02 12.54
C LYS A 69 -25.04 17.41 12.34
N VAL A 70 -24.55 17.22 11.13
CA VAL A 70 -23.35 17.88 10.63
C VAL A 70 -23.62 19.39 10.71
N PRO A 71 -22.80 20.19 11.42
CA PRO A 71 -22.99 21.64 11.45
C PRO A 71 -22.96 22.22 10.04
N ALA A 72 -23.95 23.05 9.70
CA ALA A 72 -24.24 23.58 8.36
C ALA A 72 -23.11 24.43 7.72
N ASP A 73 -22.05 24.74 8.46
CA ASP A 73 -20.88 25.48 7.96
C ASP A 73 -19.77 24.58 7.40
N TYR A 74 -19.97 23.26 7.34
CA TYR A 74 -18.97 22.34 6.78
C TYR A 74 -19.01 22.36 5.25
N VAL A 75 -18.24 23.28 4.68
CA VAL A 75 -17.88 23.24 3.27
C VAL A 75 -16.51 22.57 3.19
N MET A 76 -16.46 21.35 2.64
CA MET A 76 -15.19 20.82 2.14
C MET A 76 -14.68 21.81 1.10
N GLY A 77 -13.63 22.55 1.44
CA GLY A 77 -12.98 23.44 0.48
C GLY A 77 -12.67 22.65 -0.79
N GLU A 78 -13.00 23.23 -1.93
CA GLU A 78 -13.18 22.61 -3.26
C GLU A 78 -12.00 21.77 -3.79
N ASN A 79 -10.89 21.64 -3.05
CA ASN A 79 -9.78 20.75 -3.36
C ASN A 79 -9.13 20.18 -2.08
N CYS A 80 -9.32 18.88 -1.79
CA CYS A 80 -8.65 18.20 -0.67
C CYS A 80 -7.11 18.36 -0.68
N HIS A 81 -6.51 18.47 -1.87
CA HIS A 81 -5.07 18.68 -2.03
C HIS A 81 -4.60 20.05 -1.52
N SER A 82 -5.37 21.13 -1.74
CA SER A 82 -5.00 22.48 -1.27
C SER A 82 -5.13 22.58 0.25
N VAL A 83 -6.15 21.93 0.83
CA VAL A 83 -6.34 21.82 2.27
C VAL A 83 -5.18 21.05 2.90
N MET A 84 -4.83 19.88 2.35
CA MET A 84 -3.69 19.08 2.82
C MET A 84 -2.38 19.88 2.77
N HIS A 85 -2.11 20.58 1.66
CA HIS A 85 -0.92 21.42 1.51
C HIS A 85 -0.90 22.59 2.51
N GLY A 86 -2.04 23.25 2.73
CA GLY A 86 -2.18 24.31 3.72
C GLY A 86 -1.87 23.83 5.13
N LEU A 87 -2.40 22.67 5.52
CA LEU A 87 -2.17 22.05 6.83
C LEU A 87 -0.72 21.59 7.02
N VAL A 88 -0.09 21.02 5.99
CA VAL A 88 1.33 20.66 6.03
C VAL A 88 2.20 21.90 6.21
N THR A 89 1.90 22.99 5.49
CA THR A 89 2.65 24.25 5.57
C THR A 89 2.56 24.88 6.96
N THR A 90 1.40 24.82 7.62
CA THR A 90 1.25 25.34 8.99
C THR A 90 1.99 24.48 10.02
N ILE A 91 1.95 23.15 9.87
CA ILE A 91 2.75 22.24 10.73
C ILE A 91 4.25 22.48 10.53
N PHE A 92 4.71 22.75 9.31
CA PHE A 92 6.12 23.06 9.08
C PHE A 92 6.59 24.36 9.73
N LYS A 93 5.71 25.36 9.81
CA LYS A 93 6.04 26.64 10.44
C LYS A 93 6.04 26.57 11.98
N HIS A 94 5.14 25.79 12.57
CA HIS A 94 4.87 25.84 14.01
C HIS A 94 5.11 24.53 14.78
N GLY A 95 5.36 23.42 14.08
CA GLY A 95 5.42 22.09 14.68
C GLY A 95 6.81 21.66 15.18
N ASP A 96 6.79 20.70 16.10
CA ASP A 96 7.96 19.93 16.52
C ASP A 96 8.46 19.02 15.38
N GLU A 97 9.74 18.66 15.40
CA GLU A 97 10.37 17.79 14.39
C GLU A 97 9.60 16.47 14.19
N ARG A 98 9.08 15.87 15.27
CA ARG A 98 8.24 14.67 15.20
C ARG A 98 6.91 14.91 14.50
N THR A 99 6.28 16.06 14.72
CA THR A 99 5.01 16.40 14.04
C THR A 99 5.23 16.74 12.57
N LYS A 100 6.37 17.36 12.23
CA LYS A 100 6.80 17.58 10.84
C LYS A 100 7.02 16.26 10.10
N ALA A 101 7.74 15.32 10.70
CA ALA A 101 7.95 13.99 10.12
C ALA A 101 6.62 13.27 9.83
N ARG A 102 5.69 13.31 10.78
CA ARG A 102 4.36 12.71 10.61
C ARG A 102 3.51 13.40 9.55
N ALA A 103 3.50 14.74 9.52
CA ALA A 103 2.80 15.50 8.48
C ALA A 103 3.36 15.19 7.09
N MET A 104 4.68 15.01 6.99
CA MET A 104 5.33 14.56 5.76
C MET A 104 4.87 13.17 5.33
N LEU A 105 4.88 12.20 6.23
CA LEU A 105 4.40 10.84 5.91
C LEU A 105 2.93 10.84 5.49
N CYS A 106 2.07 11.65 6.11
CA CYS A 106 0.68 11.81 5.69
C CYS A 106 0.56 12.46 4.30
N SER A 107 1.39 13.45 3.98
CA SER A 107 1.45 14.08 2.66
C SER A 107 1.89 13.08 1.57
N ILE A 108 2.93 12.29 1.85
CA ILE A 108 3.42 11.23 0.96
C ILE A 108 2.33 10.19 0.73
N TYR A 109 1.66 9.74 1.80
CA TYR A 109 0.55 8.79 1.72
C TYR A 109 -0.60 9.33 0.85
N HIS A 110 -0.97 10.59 1.03
CA HIS A 110 -1.99 11.26 0.23
C HIS A 110 -1.61 11.31 -1.25
N LYS A 111 -0.40 11.78 -1.57
CA LYS A 111 0.09 11.84 -2.96
C LYS A 111 0.16 10.46 -3.62
N ALA A 112 0.57 9.43 -2.87
CA ALA A 112 0.58 8.05 -3.35
C ALA A 112 -0.83 7.53 -3.68
N ILE A 113 -1.85 7.85 -2.87
CA ILE A 113 -3.24 7.46 -3.16
C ILE A 113 -3.72 8.08 -4.48
N HIS A 114 -3.41 9.35 -4.72
CA HIS A 114 -3.77 10.06 -5.96
C HIS A 114 -2.95 9.65 -7.18
N GLY A 115 -1.94 8.78 -7.02
CA GLY A 115 -1.11 8.29 -8.14
C GLY A 115 0.08 9.19 -8.52
N ASP A 116 0.34 10.27 -7.77
CA ASP A 116 1.54 11.11 -7.95
C ASP A 116 2.77 10.44 -7.31
N PHE A 117 3.33 9.45 -8.01
CA PHE A 117 4.50 8.72 -7.54
C PHE A 117 5.75 9.60 -7.43
N TYR A 118 6.03 10.43 -8.45
CA TYR A 118 7.25 11.23 -8.50
C TYR A 118 7.26 12.28 -7.39
N GLY A 119 6.15 13.01 -7.18
CA GLY A 119 6.04 13.97 -6.09
C GLY A 119 6.18 13.32 -4.72
N ALA A 120 5.60 12.13 -4.52
CA ALA A 120 5.72 11.39 -3.27
C ALA A 120 7.15 10.86 -3.01
N ARG A 121 7.82 10.34 -4.05
CA ARG A 121 9.21 9.86 -3.98
C ARG A 121 10.17 10.99 -3.66
N ASP A 122 10.05 12.12 -4.34
CA ASP A 122 10.97 13.23 -4.16
C ASP A 122 10.83 13.83 -2.76
N LEU A 123 9.60 13.93 -2.23
CA LEU A 123 9.35 14.32 -0.83
C LEU A 123 9.96 13.33 0.17
N LEU A 124 9.87 12.01 -0.10
CA LEU A 124 10.45 10.99 0.74
C LEU A 124 11.98 11.13 0.80
N LEU A 125 12.63 11.30 -0.36
CA LEU A 125 14.08 11.43 -0.47
C LEU A 125 14.60 12.74 0.15
N MET A 126 13.94 13.87 -0.11
CA MET A 126 14.32 15.17 0.47
C MET A 126 14.21 15.21 1.99
N SER A 127 13.33 14.39 2.56
CA SER A 127 13.07 14.38 4.00
C SER A 127 14.10 13.60 4.83
N HIS A 128 14.96 12.79 4.19
CA HIS A 128 15.92 11.90 4.86
C HIS A 128 15.31 11.06 6.00
N LEU A 129 14.01 10.73 5.89
CA LEU A 129 13.31 10.02 6.95
C LEU A 129 13.87 8.61 7.15
N GLN A 130 14.43 7.98 6.11
CA GLN A 130 15.06 6.65 6.14
C GLN A 130 16.05 6.48 7.30
N ASP A 131 16.87 7.50 7.58
CA ASP A 131 17.89 7.43 8.63
C ASP A 131 17.30 7.62 10.05
N SER A 132 16.16 8.31 10.15
CA SER A 132 15.57 8.69 11.45
C SER A 132 14.51 7.73 11.96
N ILE A 133 13.91 6.88 11.11
CA ILE A 133 12.76 6.02 11.46
C ILE A 133 13.06 5.00 12.56
N ALA A 134 14.28 4.47 12.61
CA ALA A 134 14.68 3.49 13.62
C ALA A 134 14.57 4.06 15.06
N HIS A 135 14.79 5.37 15.22
CA HIS A 135 14.72 6.06 16.50
C HIS A 135 13.36 6.70 16.78
N MET A 136 12.45 6.66 15.81
CA MET A 136 11.09 7.17 15.98
C MET A 136 10.20 6.20 16.75
N ASP A 137 9.08 6.72 17.22
CA ASP A 137 8.09 5.91 17.91
C ASP A 137 7.38 4.93 16.97
N ILE A 138 6.91 3.82 17.56
CA ILE A 138 6.29 2.70 16.84
C ILE A 138 5.10 3.14 15.98
N SER A 139 4.31 4.13 16.42
CA SER A 139 3.18 4.62 15.62
C SER A 139 3.61 5.35 14.34
N THR A 140 4.75 6.04 14.38
CA THR A 140 5.34 6.70 13.20
C THR A 140 6.02 5.69 12.28
N GLN A 141 6.64 4.64 12.83
CA GLN A 141 7.17 3.51 12.05
C GLN A 141 6.05 2.79 11.27
N ILE A 142 4.90 2.55 11.92
CA ILE A 142 3.72 1.97 11.24
C ILE A 142 3.25 2.90 10.11
N LEU A 143 3.19 4.22 10.35
CA LEU A 143 2.80 5.18 9.32
C LEU A 143 3.79 5.19 8.14
N TYR A 144 5.09 5.11 8.42
CA TYR A 144 6.13 4.99 7.39
C TYR A 144 5.96 3.72 6.55
N ASN A 145 5.83 2.56 7.18
CA ASN A 145 5.64 1.28 6.48
C ASN A 145 4.40 1.32 5.58
N ARG A 146 3.32 1.97 6.05
CA ARG A 146 2.09 2.15 5.27
C ARG A 146 2.25 3.12 4.10
N ALA A 147 2.97 4.22 4.30
CA ALA A 147 3.30 5.17 3.24
C ALA A 147 4.17 4.50 2.16
N LEU A 148 5.16 3.69 2.56
CA LEU A 148 5.96 2.88 1.66
C LEU A 148 5.12 1.87 0.87
N ALA A 149 4.20 1.16 1.54
CA ALA A 149 3.32 0.21 0.88
C ALA A 149 2.46 0.90 -0.19
N GLN A 150 1.86 2.06 0.13
CA GLN A 150 1.08 2.82 -0.85
C GLN A 150 1.94 3.41 -1.97
N LEU A 151 3.15 3.88 -1.66
CA LEU A 151 4.10 4.37 -2.66
C LEU A 151 4.47 3.26 -3.66
N GLY A 152 4.69 2.04 -3.16
CA GLY A 152 4.94 0.87 -4.00
C GLY A 152 3.75 0.48 -4.89
N LEU A 153 2.52 0.62 -4.39
CA LEU A 153 1.30 0.44 -5.18
C LEU A 153 1.12 1.55 -6.22
N ALA A 154 1.42 2.81 -5.87
CA ALA A 154 1.39 3.93 -6.80
C ALA A 154 2.42 3.77 -7.93
N ALA A 155 3.65 3.34 -7.60
CA ALA A 155 4.69 3.01 -8.58
C ALA A 155 4.22 1.93 -9.57
N PHE A 156 3.52 0.92 -9.07
CA PHE A 156 2.98 -0.16 -9.89
C PHE A 156 1.89 0.34 -10.84
N ARG A 157 1.00 1.23 -10.37
CA ARG A 157 -0.02 1.88 -11.21
C ARG A 157 0.60 2.71 -12.33
N SER A 158 1.73 3.37 -12.07
CA SER A 158 2.49 4.13 -13.08
C SER A 158 3.37 3.26 -13.99
N GLY A 159 3.35 1.93 -13.84
CA GLY A 159 4.13 0.99 -14.66
C GLY A 159 5.61 0.89 -14.33
N LEU A 160 6.05 1.44 -13.20
CA LEU A 160 7.44 1.42 -12.72
C LEU A 160 7.69 0.16 -11.87
N ILE A 161 7.89 -0.97 -12.54
CA ILE A 161 8.02 -2.29 -11.91
C ILE A 161 9.28 -2.39 -11.02
N THR A 162 10.41 -1.82 -11.46
CA THR A 162 11.69 -1.86 -10.72
C THR A 162 11.62 -1.12 -9.40
N GLU A 163 11.04 0.08 -9.42
CA GLU A 163 10.86 0.92 -8.24
C GLU A 163 9.84 0.31 -7.28
N SER A 164 8.71 -0.17 -7.81
CA SER A 164 7.69 -0.87 -7.03
C SER A 164 8.28 -2.09 -6.31
N HIS A 165 9.05 -2.93 -7.02
CA HIS A 165 9.73 -4.07 -6.40
C HIS A 165 10.69 -3.63 -5.30
N SER A 166 11.50 -2.59 -5.53
CA SER A 166 12.48 -2.12 -4.55
C SER A 166 11.83 -1.65 -3.25
N CYS A 167 10.75 -0.87 -3.34
CA CYS A 167 9.99 -0.43 -2.16
C CYS A 167 9.32 -1.60 -1.42
N LEU A 168 8.72 -2.54 -2.15
CA LEU A 168 7.98 -3.65 -1.53
C LEU A 168 8.93 -4.75 -1.00
N ALA A 169 10.09 -4.96 -1.62
CA ALA A 169 11.07 -5.94 -1.19
C ALA A 169 11.61 -5.64 0.22
N GLU A 170 11.78 -4.37 0.57
CA GLU A 170 12.18 -3.94 1.92
C GLU A 170 11.13 -4.38 2.97
N LEU A 171 9.85 -4.18 2.67
CA LEU A 171 8.75 -4.57 3.56
C LEU A 171 8.60 -6.10 3.68
N TYR A 172 8.65 -6.82 2.56
CA TYR A 172 8.50 -8.28 2.56
C TYR A 172 9.75 -9.02 3.05
N GLY A 173 10.93 -8.39 3.02
CA GLY A 173 12.17 -8.96 3.55
C GLY A 173 12.12 -9.28 5.04
N SER A 174 11.29 -8.55 5.81
CA SER A 174 11.11 -8.77 7.24
C SER A 174 10.26 -10.01 7.57
N GLY A 175 9.42 -10.49 6.66
CA GLY A 175 8.56 -11.68 6.87
C GLY A 175 7.34 -11.47 7.79
N HIS A 176 7.25 -10.34 8.50
CA HIS A 176 6.17 -10.02 9.45
C HIS A 176 5.30 -8.83 9.00
N ILE A 177 4.94 -8.78 7.71
CA ILE A 177 4.25 -7.61 7.11
C ILE A 177 2.91 -7.26 7.78
N LYS A 178 2.20 -8.25 8.32
CA LYS A 178 0.94 -8.05 9.07
C LYS A 178 1.14 -7.20 10.33
N GLU A 179 2.26 -7.40 11.00
CA GLU A 179 2.63 -6.67 12.22
C GLU A 179 3.17 -5.28 11.87
N LEU A 180 4.02 -5.20 10.83
CA LEU A 180 4.59 -3.93 10.36
C LEU A 180 3.55 -2.92 9.90
N LEU A 181 2.42 -3.40 9.34
CA LEU A 181 1.29 -2.56 8.93
C LEU A 181 0.22 -2.40 10.04
N ALA A 182 0.42 -3.03 11.20
CA ALA A 182 -0.50 -3.06 12.33
C ALA A 182 -1.93 -3.51 11.96
N GLN A 183 -2.03 -4.52 11.09
CA GLN A 183 -3.30 -5.11 10.63
C GLN A 183 -3.57 -6.49 11.24
N GLY A 184 -2.63 -7.03 12.01
CA GLY A 184 -2.81 -8.27 12.75
C GLY A 184 -1.59 -8.57 13.61
N VAL A 185 -1.75 -9.52 14.52
CA VAL A 185 -0.63 -10.11 15.26
C VAL A 185 -0.12 -11.30 14.44
N ALA A 186 1.17 -11.35 14.11
CA ALA A 186 1.74 -12.58 13.62
C ALA A 186 1.99 -13.46 14.84
N MET A 187 1.24 -14.54 14.97
CA MET A 187 1.56 -15.58 15.93
C MET A 187 2.82 -16.29 15.45
N GLY A 188 3.98 -15.83 15.94
CA GLY A 188 5.23 -16.55 15.77
C GLY A 188 5.08 -17.93 16.42
N LYS A 189 5.25 -19.00 15.64
CA LYS A 189 5.05 -20.40 16.07
C LYS A 189 5.92 -20.83 17.26
N TYR A 190 6.89 -20.01 17.68
CA TYR A 190 7.89 -20.30 18.72
C TYR A 190 8.13 -19.15 19.71
N GLN A 191 7.36 -18.05 19.63
CA GLN A 191 7.51 -16.92 20.55
C GLN A 191 6.18 -16.66 21.21
N GLU A 192 5.96 -17.26 22.39
CA GLU A 192 4.85 -16.87 23.26
C GLU A 192 5.09 -15.42 23.66
N LYS A 193 4.41 -14.49 22.98
CA LYS A 193 4.39 -13.09 23.39
C LYS A 193 3.72 -13.02 24.76
N THR A 194 4.27 -12.21 25.66
CA THR A 194 3.62 -12.01 26.96
C THR A 194 2.23 -11.41 26.75
N PRO A 195 1.22 -11.81 27.55
CA PRO A 195 -0.16 -11.36 27.36
C PRO A 195 -0.31 -9.83 27.41
N GLU A 196 0.59 -9.14 28.13
CA GLU A 196 0.65 -7.68 28.18
C GLU A 196 1.15 -7.05 26.87
N GLN A 197 2.13 -7.68 26.20
CA GLN A 197 2.62 -7.23 24.89
C GLN A 197 1.57 -7.43 23.81
N GLU A 198 0.85 -8.56 23.82
CA GLU A 198 -0.25 -8.79 22.89
C GLU A 198 -1.40 -7.80 23.08
N LEU A 199 -1.73 -7.42 24.32
CA LEU A 199 -2.76 -6.43 24.59
C LEU A 199 -2.35 -5.05 24.07
N LEU A 200 -1.08 -4.67 24.23
CA LEU A 200 -0.54 -3.43 23.70
C LEU A 200 -0.49 -3.44 22.17
N GLU A 201 -0.18 -4.57 21.54
CA GLU A 201 -0.24 -4.72 20.08
C GLU A 201 -1.68 -4.66 19.56
N LYS A 202 -2.63 -5.34 20.21
CA LYS A 202 -4.06 -5.27 19.89
C LYS A 202 -4.60 -3.84 20.00
N ARG A 203 -4.16 -3.08 21.01
CA ARG A 203 -4.51 -1.65 21.17
C ARG A 203 -3.93 -0.75 20.07
N ARG A 204 -2.84 -1.16 19.43
CA ARG A 204 -2.17 -0.41 18.34
C ARG A 204 -2.69 -0.79 16.96
N GLN A 205 -3.52 -1.84 16.85
CA GLN A 205 -4.08 -2.26 15.57
C GLN A 205 -4.95 -1.16 14.98
N MET A 206 -4.81 -0.99 13.67
CA MET A 206 -5.59 -0.02 12.93
C MET A 206 -7.02 -0.55 12.74
N PRO A 207 -8.04 0.32 12.68
CA PRO A 207 -9.38 -0.08 12.30
C PRO A 207 -9.43 -0.68 10.89
N PHE A 208 -10.39 -1.59 10.65
CA PHE A 208 -10.52 -2.33 9.37
C PHE A 208 -10.63 -1.43 8.13
N HIS A 209 -11.32 -0.28 8.21
CA HIS A 209 -11.45 0.65 7.07
C HIS A 209 -10.11 1.32 6.68
N MET A 210 -9.09 1.24 7.54
CA MET A 210 -7.74 1.73 7.26
C MET A 210 -6.82 0.59 6.79
N HIS A 211 -7.30 -0.65 6.73
CA HIS A 211 -6.47 -1.76 6.27
C HIS A 211 -6.19 -1.60 4.77
N ILE A 212 -4.97 -1.97 4.40
CA ILE A 212 -4.53 -2.12 3.01
C ILE A 212 -4.65 -3.61 2.74
N SER A 213 -5.34 -4.01 1.67
CA SER A 213 -5.51 -5.41 1.30
C SER A 213 -4.14 -6.09 1.11
N LEU A 214 -3.81 -7.00 2.02
CA LEU A 214 -2.52 -7.70 2.02
C LEU A 214 -2.34 -8.60 0.79
N GLU A 215 -3.43 -9.17 0.30
CA GLU A 215 -3.44 -9.98 -0.92
C GLU A 215 -3.07 -9.15 -2.16
N LEU A 216 -3.54 -7.90 -2.24
CA LEU A 216 -3.12 -6.96 -3.28
C LEU A 216 -1.63 -6.68 -3.19
N LEU A 217 -1.14 -6.34 -2.00
CA LEU A 217 0.27 -6.03 -1.83
C LEU A 217 1.17 -7.23 -2.18
N GLU A 218 0.74 -8.44 -1.82
CA GLU A 218 1.49 -9.66 -2.09
C GLU A 218 1.47 -10.02 -3.57
N SER A 219 0.30 -9.92 -4.22
CA SER A 219 0.18 -10.15 -5.67
C SER A 219 1.08 -9.19 -6.46
N VAL A 220 1.06 -7.90 -6.14
CA VAL A 220 1.88 -6.88 -6.80
C VAL A 220 3.36 -7.17 -6.59
N CYS A 221 3.78 -7.45 -5.35
CA CYS A 221 5.18 -7.77 -5.05
C CYS A 221 5.67 -9.00 -5.83
N LEU A 222 4.87 -10.07 -5.89
CA LEU A 222 5.23 -11.30 -6.58
C LEU A 222 5.22 -11.13 -8.11
N ILE A 223 4.28 -10.37 -8.67
CA ILE A 223 4.25 -10.05 -10.11
C ILE A 223 5.48 -9.23 -10.50
N CYS A 224 5.83 -8.21 -9.70
CA CYS A 224 7.04 -7.43 -9.94
C CYS A 224 8.30 -8.29 -9.86
N ALA A 225 8.40 -9.17 -8.86
CA ALA A 225 9.52 -10.11 -8.74
C ALA A 225 9.58 -11.07 -9.94
N MET A 226 8.45 -11.61 -10.39
CA MET A 226 8.36 -12.49 -11.56
C MET A 226 8.88 -11.79 -12.82
N LEU A 227 8.44 -10.55 -13.09
CA LEU A 227 8.85 -9.82 -14.30
C LEU A 227 10.35 -9.49 -14.31
N LEU A 228 10.97 -9.27 -13.14
CA LEU A 228 12.40 -8.98 -13.05
C LEU A 228 13.26 -10.25 -13.02
N GLU A 229 12.83 -11.31 -12.33
CA GLU A 229 13.64 -12.50 -12.11
C GLU A 229 13.56 -13.50 -13.27
N VAL A 230 12.42 -13.66 -13.93
CA VAL A 230 12.29 -14.67 -14.99
C VAL A 230 13.27 -14.42 -16.17
N PRO A 231 13.44 -13.17 -16.68
CA PRO A 231 14.46 -12.87 -17.69
C PRO A 231 15.88 -13.09 -17.20
N THR A 232 16.21 -12.70 -15.97
CA THR A 232 17.56 -12.90 -15.42
C THR A 232 17.86 -14.38 -15.15
N MET A 233 16.84 -15.19 -14.84
CA MET A 233 16.94 -16.64 -14.71
C MET A 233 17.18 -17.31 -16.05
N ALA A 234 16.53 -16.84 -17.11
CA ALA A 234 16.72 -17.34 -18.47
C ALA A 234 18.10 -16.98 -19.04
N ALA A 235 18.60 -15.77 -18.78
CA ALA A 235 19.83 -15.25 -19.37
C ALA A 235 21.11 -15.95 -18.92
N ASP A 236 21.17 -16.45 -17.69
CA ASP A 236 22.43 -16.95 -17.12
C ASP A 236 22.22 -18.17 -16.20
N PRO A 237 21.98 -19.37 -16.79
CA PRO A 237 21.71 -20.59 -16.02
C PRO A 237 22.93 -21.17 -15.30
N LEU A 238 24.16 -20.75 -15.63
CA LEU A 238 25.41 -21.36 -15.15
C LEU A 238 26.26 -20.46 -14.23
N ASN A 239 25.94 -19.18 -14.04
CA ASN A 239 26.83 -18.25 -13.37
C ASN A 239 26.60 -18.19 -11.84
N PRO A 240 27.58 -18.60 -11.00
CA PRO A 240 27.44 -18.65 -9.55
C PRO A 240 27.53 -17.28 -8.87
N LYS A 241 27.87 -16.19 -9.58
CA LYS A 241 27.95 -14.82 -9.05
C LYS A 241 26.67 -13.99 -9.26
N LYS A 242 25.57 -14.66 -9.58
CA LYS A 242 24.31 -13.99 -9.91
C LYS A 242 23.78 -13.13 -8.75
N ARG A 243 23.41 -11.89 -9.06
CA ARG A 243 22.61 -11.06 -8.14
C ARG A 243 21.19 -11.62 -8.11
N ILE A 244 20.86 -12.33 -7.03
CA ILE A 244 19.48 -12.72 -6.70
C ILE A 244 18.75 -11.42 -6.30
N ILE A 245 17.74 -11.02 -7.06
CA ILE A 245 16.98 -9.79 -6.83
C ILE A 245 16.01 -10.00 -5.65
N SER A 246 15.39 -11.19 -5.55
CA SER A 246 14.48 -11.56 -4.47
C SER A 246 14.68 -13.01 -4.00
N LYS A 247 15.30 -13.18 -2.83
CA LYS A 247 15.51 -14.49 -2.21
C LYS A 247 14.20 -15.16 -1.78
N SER A 248 13.18 -14.37 -1.40
CA SER A 248 11.88 -14.88 -0.97
C SER A 248 11.12 -15.49 -2.14
N PHE A 249 11.12 -14.83 -3.30
CA PHE A 249 10.49 -15.33 -4.53
C PHE A 249 11.10 -16.67 -4.95
N HIS A 250 12.43 -16.76 -5.00
CA HIS A 250 13.14 -18.00 -5.31
C HIS A 250 12.78 -19.16 -4.37
N ARG A 251 12.71 -18.92 -3.06
CA ARG A 251 12.31 -19.95 -2.09
C ARG A 251 10.90 -20.48 -2.36
N ILE A 252 9.96 -19.60 -2.70
CA ILE A 252 8.58 -20.01 -3.01
C ILE A 252 8.57 -20.79 -4.34
N LEU A 253 9.32 -20.34 -5.36
CA LEU A 253 9.42 -21.02 -6.65
C LEU A 253 10.07 -22.40 -6.54
N ASP A 254 11.14 -22.55 -5.74
CA ASP A 254 11.79 -23.84 -5.49
C ASP A 254 10.85 -24.80 -4.75
N THR A 255 10.09 -24.28 -3.78
CA THR A 255 9.09 -25.07 -3.05
C THR A 255 7.99 -25.54 -4.02
N TYR A 256 7.53 -24.66 -4.89
CA TYR A 256 6.52 -24.97 -5.91
C TYR A 256 7.03 -26.01 -6.91
N ASN A 257 8.27 -25.88 -7.39
CA ASN A 257 8.87 -26.84 -8.32
C ASN A 257 9.11 -28.23 -7.70
N ARG A 258 9.30 -28.31 -6.38
CA ARG A 258 9.45 -29.59 -5.65
C ARG A 258 8.12 -30.31 -5.44
N GLN A 259 6.99 -29.62 -5.57
CA GLN A 259 5.68 -30.26 -5.44
C GLN A 259 5.44 -31.20 -6.61
N MET A 260 5.24 -32.49 -6.31
CA MET A 260 5.01 -33.53 -7.34
C MET A 260 3.64 -33.39 -8.02
N PHE A 261 2.67 -32.78 -7.34
CA PHE A 261 1.34 -32.51 -7.86
C PHE A 261 1.07 -31.01 -7.80
N THR A 262 0.92 -30.40 -8.98
CA THR A 262 0.47 -29.02 -9.13
C THR A 262 -1.00 -29.05 -9.54
N GLY A 263 -1.90 -28.81 -8.59
CA GLY A 263 -3.32 -28.64 -8.87
C GLY A 263 -3.61 -27.32 -9.62
N PRO A 264 -4.87 -27.08 -10.03
CA PRO A 264 -5.27 -25.77 -10.54
C PRO A 264 -5.00 -24.68 -9.48
N PRO A 265 -4.59 -23.48 -9.88
CA PRO A 265 -4.21 -22.43 -8.94
C PRO A 265 -5.44 -21.91 -8.20
N GLU A 266 -5.40 -21.96 -6.86
CA GLU A 266 -6.48 -21.42 -6.01
C GLU A 266 -6.02 -20.17 -5.26
N ASN A 267 -4.77 -20.16 -4.79
CA ASN A 267 -4.20 -19.04 -4.04
C ASN A 267 -3.50 -18.03 -4.97
N VAL A 268 -3.35 -16.79 -4.51
CA VAL A 268 -2.60 -15.72 -5.19
C VAL A 268 -1.18 -16.19 -5.54
N ARG A 269 -0.51 -16.88 -4.61
CA ARG A 269 0.84 -17.42 -4.83
C ARG A 269 0.86 -18.45 -5.96
N ASP A 270 -0.12 -19.35 -6.01
CA ASP A 270 -0.15 -20.43 -7.00
C ASP A 270 -0.46 -19.90 -8.40
N HIS A 271 -1.30 -18.86 -8.50
CA HIS A 271 -1.55 -18.14 -9.74
C HIS A 271 -0.27 -17.52 -10.29
N VAL A 272 0.50 -16.81 -9.45
CA VAL A 272 1.75 -16.17 -9.88
C VAL A 272 2.83 -17.21 -10.21
N MET A 273 2.91 -18.32 -9.46
CA MET A 273 3.88 -19.39 -9.77
C MET A 273 3.54 -20.16 -11.04
N SER A 274 2.25 -20.39 -11.30
CA SER A 274 1.78 -20.95 -12.57
C SER A 274 2.03 -20.01 -13.75
N ALA A 275 1.85 -18.70 -13.55
CA ALA A 275 2.22 -17.68 -14.52
C ALA A 275 3.74 -17.68 -14.78
N THR A 276 4.56 -17.75 -13.73
CA THR A 276 6.03 -17.80 -13.79
C THR A 276 6.49 -18.99 -14.63
N ARG A 277 5.95 -20.19 -14.39
CA ARG A 277 6.29 -21.40 -15.17
C ARG A 277 5.90 -21.28 -16.64
N SER A 278 4.79 -20.62 -16.93
CA SER A 278 4.35 -20.35 -18.31
C SER A 278 5.26 -19.32 -19.00
N LEU A 279 5.69 -18.30 -18.26
CA LEU A 279 6.60 -17.25 -18.72
C LEU A 279 8.02 -17.77 -18.99
N MET A 280 8.51 -18.71 -18.17
CA MET A 280 9.78 -19.41 -18.41
C MET A 280 9.80 -20.21 -19.72
N ARG A 281 8.63 -20.66 -20.20
CA ARG A 281 8.46 -21.33 -21.49
C ARG A 281 8.23 -20.35 -22.65
N GLY A 282 8.10 -19.05 -22.38
CA GLY A 282 7.78 -18.01 -23.36
C GLY A 282 6.28 -17.89 -23.71
N ASP A 283 5.38 -18.59 -23.01
CA ASP A 283 3.93 -18.51 -23.26
C ASP A 283 3.29 -17.37 -22.46
N TRP A 284 3.34 -16.16 -23.03
CA TRP A 284 2.78 -14.96 -22.40
C TRP A 284 1.24 -14.99 -22.30
N ARG A 285 0.55 -15.71 -23.19
CA ARG A 285 -0.93 -15.75 -23.19
C ARG A 285 -1.44 -16.51 -21.98
N LYS A 286 -0.86 -17.67 -21.70
CA LYS A 286 -1.19 -18.43 -20.48
C LYS A 286 -0.78 -17.67 -19.22
N ALA A 287 0.40 -17.05 -19.21
CA ALA A 287 0.84 -16.25 -18.08
C ALA A 287 -0.13 -15.08 -17.79
N TYR A 288 -0.58 -14.38 -18.83
CA TYR A 288 -1.55 -13.31 -18.70
C TYR A 288 -2.90 -13.81 -18.18
N ALA A 289 -3.40 -14.95 -18.67
CA ALA A 289 -4.65 -15.54 -18.20
C ALA A 289 -4.63 -15.83 -16.68
N TYR A 290 -3.53 -16.40 -16.17
CA TYR A 290 -3.36 -16.64 -14.74
C TYR A 290 -3.28 -15.36 -13.92
N VAL A 291 -2.65 -14.31 -14.44
CA VAL A 291 -2.57 -13.01 -13.76
C VAL A 291 -3.94 -12.31 -13.75
N THR A 292 -4.70 -12.37 -14.85
CA THR A 292 -6.05 -11.77 -14.93
C THR A 292 -7.09 -12.49 -14.07
N ALA A 293 -6.89 -13.78 -13.79
CA ALA A 293 -7.78 -14.58 -12.95
C ALA A 293 -7.74 -14.18 -11.46
N LEU A 294 -6.78 -13.37 -11.03
CA LEU A 294 -6.71 -12.86 -9.66
C LEU A 294 -7.92 -11.94 -9.37
N THR A 295 -8.66 -12.24 -8.31
CA THR A 295 -9.81 -11.44 -7.82
C THR A 295 -9.41 -10.05 -7.31
N VAL A 296 -8.12 -9.88 -7.06
CA VAL A 296 -7.48 -8.73 -6.44
C VAL A 296 -7.66 -7.43 -7.25
N TRP A 297 -7.88 -7.52 -8.57
CA TRP A 297 -7.95 -6.36 -9.45
C TRP A 297 -9.19 -5.48 -9.25
N GLY A 298 -10.24 -5.96 -8.57
CA GLY A 298 -11.43 -5.15 -8.26
C GLY A 298 -11.13 -3.98 -7.30
N LEU A 299 -10.05 -4.09 -6.51
CA LEU A 299 -9.67 -3.09 -5.51
C LEU A 299 -8.88 -1.90 -6.09
N VAL A 300 -8.54 -1.92 -7.37
CA VAL A 300 -7.65 -0.92 -7.98
C VAL A 300 -8.44 0.02 -8.89
N PRO A 301 -8.43 1.35 -8.61
CA PRO A 301 -8.93 2.34 -9.55
C PRO A 301 -8.14 2.26 -10.85
N SER A 302 -8.80 2.23 -12.00
CA SER A 302 -8.18 2.06 -13.34
C SER A 302 -7.62 0.67 -13.64
N LYS A 303 -8.39 -0.39 -13.32
CA LYS A 303 -8.09 -1.80 -13.65
C LYS A 303 -7.68 -2.01 -15.10
N GLU A 304 -8.41 -1.42 -16.06
CA GLU A 304 -8.20 -1.68 -17.49
C GLU A 304 -6.83 -1.18 -17.98
N ALA A 305 -6.44 0.04 -17.59
CA ALA A 305 -5.16 0.61 -17.96
C ALA A 305 -4.00 -0.20 -17.37
N LEU A 306 -4.16 -0.67 -16.13
CA LEU A 306 -3.17 -1.51 -15.45
C LEU A 306 -3.02 -2.88 -16.13
N LEU A 307 -4.13 -3.53 -16.49
CA LEU A 307 -4.11 -4.81 -17.20
C LEU A 307 -3.55 -4.70 -18.61
N ALA A 308 -3.77 -3.58 -19.30
CA ALA A 308 -3.15 -3.28 -20.58
C ALA A 308 -1.62 -3.11 -20.44
N MET A 309 -1.18 -2.32 -19.46
CA MET A 309 0.25 -2.13 -19.17
C MET A 309 0.93 -3.46 -18.81
N LEU A 310 0.30 -4.27 -17.95
CA LEU A 310 0.82 -5.59 -17.57
C LEU A 310 0.92 -6.53 -18.77
N ARG A 311 -0.02 -6.47 -19.71
CA ARG A 311 0.03 -7.25 -20.95
C ARG A 311 1.26 -6.90 -21.77
N GLU A 312 1.54 -5.62 -21.99
CA GLU A 312 2.72 -5.17 -22.75
C GLU A 312 4.02 -5.58 -22.06
N LYS A 313 4.11 -5.42 -20.74
CA LYS A 313 5.30 -5.82 -19.96
C LYS A 313 5.50 -7.33 -19.99
N LEU A 314 4.44 -8.13 -19.83
CA LEU A 314 4.51 -9.59 -19.94
C LEU A 314 4.95 -10.03 -21.34
N GLN A 315 4.48 -9.38 -22.40
CA GLN A 315 4.92 -9.67 -23.76
C GLN A 315 6.41 -9.36 -23.96
N ALA A 316 6.88 -8.22 -23.49
CA ALA A 316 8.28 -7.83 -23.58
C ALA A 316 9.19 -8.80 -22.80
N GLU A 317 8.82 -9.15 -21.56
CA GLU A 317 9.62 -10.07 -20.75
C GLU A 317 9.54 -11.52 -21.27
N ALA A 318 8.38 -11.98 -21.76
CA ALA A 318 8.27 -13.30 -22.38
C ALA A 318 9.13 -13.43 -23.64
N LEU A 319 9.21 -12.37 -24.45
CA LEU A 319 10.07 -12.34 -25.62
C LEU A 319 11.55 -12.38 -25.21
N ARG A 320 11.95 -11.60 -24.20
CA ARG A 320 13.32 -11.63 -23.67
C ARG A 320 13.68 -13.00 -23.12
N THR A 321 12.80 -13.63 -22.34
CA THR A 321 13.04 -14.97 -21.78
C THR A 321 13.12 -16.02 -22.87
N TYR A 322 12.28 -15.93 -23.90
CA TYR A 322 12.34 -16.81 -25.05
C TYR A 322 13.66 -16.65 -25.82
N LEU A 323 14.08 -15.40 -26.08
CA LEU A 323 15.37 -15.13 -26.72
C LEU A 323 16.53 -15.69 -25.89
N PHE A 324 16.53 -15.48 -24.58
CA PHE A 324 17.61 -15.99 -23.72
C PHE A 324 17.64 -17.51 -23.57
N THR A 325 16.49 -18.17 -23.63
CA THR A 325 16.43 -19.64 -23.50
C THR A 325 16.70 -20.37 -24.80
N TYR A 326 16.32 -19.78 -25.95
CA TYR A 326 16.41 -20.44 -27.26
C TYR A 326 17.43 -19.82 -28.22
N SER A 327 18.05 -18.68 -27.89
CA SER A 327 19.24 -18.18 -28.57
C SER A 327 20.48 -18.72 -27.86
N PRO A 328 21.21 -19.69 -28.46
CA PRO A 328 22.44 -20.24 -27.89
C PRO A 328 23.60 -19.23 -27.86
#